data_AF-A0A2V7HNR2-F1
#
_entry.id   AF-A0A2V7HNR2-F1
#
_cell.length_a   1.000
_cell.length_b   1.000
_cell.length_c   1.000
_cell.angle_alpha   90.00
_cell.angle_beta   90.00
_cell.angle_gamma   90.00
#
_symmetry.space_group_name_H-M   'P 1'
#
loop_
_entity.id
_entity.type
_entity.pdbx_description
1 polymer ?
#
loop_
_entity_poly.entity_id
_entity_poly.type
_entity_poly.pdbx_seq_one_letter_code
_entity_poly.pdbx_strand_id
1 'polypeptide(L)'
;MTTGVGKLKDTVIPQEDRRQLQRNLVLSHAAGVGPALDPRETRSVLLLLAASLARGHSGVRPAVVEHVIACLNRDLLPVIPERGSVGASGDLAPLAHVAACLIGEGEATVDSVRLPSREALRRAGLEPLTLEMKEGLALLNGTHLMAGLGVLLVDEADRLARLADIAGAMSLEALMGSHAAFDWRIHALRPHPGQIEVAANLRALTRDSAIIASHRDCTRVQDAYSLRCMPQVHGAAREAIRFGREILAREINSVTDNPLLFPDDRL
;
A
#
# COMPACT_ATOMS: atom_id res chain seq x y z
N MET A 1 12.92 10.08 -23.78
CA MET A 1 12.69 8.81 -24.51
C MET A 1 13.95 8.31 -25.20
N THR A 2 14.64 9.13 -26.00
CA THR A 2 15.86 8.78 -26.75
C THR A 2 17.16 9.08 -26.01
N THR A 3 17.10 9.37 -24.71
CA THR A 3 18.24 9.79 -23.90
C THR A 3 18.43 8.88 -22.68
N GLY A 4 19.56 9.03 -21.97
CA GLY A 4 19.79 8.38 -20.68
C GLY A 4 18.85 8.90 -19.57
N VAL A 5 19.05 8.41 -18.34
CA VAL A 5 18.24 8.80 -17.16
C VAL A 5 19.07 9.54 -16.12
N GLY A 6 18.41 10.33 -15.26
CA GLY A 6 19.07 11.05 -14.17
C GLY A 6 20.16 12.00 -14.67
N LYS A 7 21.40 11.80 -14.21
CA LYS A 7 22.56 12.61 -14.61
C LYS A 7 22.89 12.48 -16.10
N LEU A 8 22.45 11.40 -16.77
CA LEU A 8 22.73 11.12 -18.18
C LEU A 8 21.58 11.54 -19.12
N LYS A 9 20.64 12.37 -18.65
CA LYS A 9 19.45 12.79 -19.40
C LYS A 9 19.74 13.51 -20.72
N ASP A 10 20.95 14.04 -20.89
CA ASP A 10 21.37 14.81 -22.06
C ASP A 10 22.16 13.96 -23.09
N THR A 11 22.37 12.67 -22.83
CA THR A 11 23.08 11.76 -23.73
C THR A 11 22.11 11.02 -24.64
N VAL A 12 22.22 11.20 -25.96
CA VAL A 12 21.40 10.49 -26.97
C VAL A 12 21.85 9.03 -27.10
N ILE A 13 20.88 8.13 -27.21
CA ILE A 13 21.09 6.68 -27.27
C ILE A 13 20.82 6.17 -28.70
N PRO A 14 21.81 5.54 -29.35
CA PRO A 14 21.65 4.88 -30.66
C PRO A 14 20.51 3.86 -30.65
N GLN A 15 19.88 3.60 -31.80
CA GLN A 15 18.70 2.71 -31.85
C GLN A 15 19.02 1.29 -31.42
N GLU A 16 20.18 0.79 -31.83
CA GLU A 16 20.74 -0.52 -31.54
C GLU A 16 20.94 -0.76 -30.03
N ASP A 17 21.24 0.28 -29.26
CA ASP A 17 21.54 0.18 -27.83
C ASP A 17 20.29 0.29 -26.94
N ARG A 18 19.13 0.65 -27.51
CA ARG A 18 17.94 0.99 -26.71
C ARG A 18 17.43 -0.18 -25.87
N ARG A 19 17.44 -1.40 -26.42
CA ARG A 19 17.03 -2.62 -25.69
C ARG A 19 17.99 -2.93 -24.56
N GLN A 20 19.30 -2.87 -24.85
CA GLN A 20 20.34 -3.10 -23.84
C GLN A 20 20.24 -2.06 -22.72
N LEU A 21 19.96 -0.80 -23.04
CA LEU A 21 19.73 0.24 -22.05
C LEU A 21 18.56 -0.11 -21.11
N GLN A 22 17.42 -0.59 -21.63
CA GLN A 22 16.29 -0.95 -20.75
C GLN A 22 16.67 -2.04 -19.76
N ARG A 23 17.37 -3.09 -20.23
CA ARG A 23 17.87 -4.16 -19.35
C ARG A 23 18.87 -3.61 -18.32
N ASN A 24 19.80 -2.76 -18.74
CA ASN A 24 20.79 -2.17 -17.84
C ASN A 24 20.15 -1.25 -16.80
N LEU A 25 19.09 -0.51 -17.14
CA LEU A 25 18.32 0.30 -16.20
C LEU A 25 17.74 -0.57 -15.09
N VAL A 26 17.05 -1.65 -15.47
CA VAL A 26 16.49 -2.63 -14.52
C VAL A 26 17.58 -3.17 -13.59
N LEU A 27 18.67 -3.70 -14.14
CA LEU A 27 19.71 -4.35 -13.33
C LEU A 27 20.48 -3.37 -12.45
N SER A 28 20.76 -2.16 -12.93
CA SER A 28 21.48 -1.14 -12.14
C SER A 28 20.64 -0.55 -11.01
N HIS A 29 19.32 -0.58 -11.12
CA HIS A 29 18.42 -0.05 -10.09
C HIS A 29 17.90 -1.12 -9.13
N ALA A 30 18.08 -2.42 -9.43
CA ALA A 30 17.74 -3.55 -8.55
C ALA A 30 18.70 -3.65 -7.34
N ALA A 31 18.82 -2.54 -6.60
CA ALA A 31 19.74 -2.32 -5.49
C ALA A 31 19.02 -2.29 -4.12
N GLY A 32 17.76 -2.75 -4.08
CA GLY A 32 17.03 -2.92 -2.82
C GLY A 32 17.70 -3.93 -1.88
N VAL A 33 17.54 -3.74 -0.58
CA VAL A 33 18.16 -4.56 0.48
C VAL A 33 17.17 -4.85 1.62
N GLY A 34 17.54 -5.77 2.50
CA GLY A 34 16.74 -6.16 3.66
C GLY A 34 15.88 -7.40 3.40
N PRO A 35 15.00 -7.74 4.36
CA PRO A 35 14.00 -8.79 4.19
C PRO A 35 13.17 -8.60 2.93
N ALA A 36 12.70 -9.70 2.36
CA ALA A 36 11.73 -9.64 1.27
C ALA A 36 10.35 -9.26 1.82
N LEU A 37 9.59 -8.49 1.04
CA LEU A 37 8.17 -8.25 1.28
C LEU A 37 7.41 -9.57 1.36
N ASP A 38 6.35 -9.57 2.15
CA ASP A 38 5.49 -10.74 2.27
C ASP A 38 4.63 -10.96 0.99
N PRO A 39 4.01 -12.14 0.83
CA PRO A 39 3.20 -12.41 -0.35
C PRO A 39 2.01 -11.45 -0.57
N ARG A 40 1.39 -10.93 0.48
CA ARG A 40 0.25 -9.99 0.39
C ARG A 40 0.75 -8.63 -0.09
N GLU A 41 1.88 -8.17 0.43
CA GLU A 41 2.57 -6.95 0.02
C GLU A 41 3.02 -7.02 -1.44
N THR A 42 3.73 -8.07 -1.84
CA THR A 42 4.18 -8.24 -3.23
C THR A 42 3.02 -8.26 -4.23
N ARG A 43 1.90 -8.93 -3.91
CA ARG A 43 0.70 -8.91 -4.75
C ARG A 43 0.11 -7.49 -4.90
N SER A 44 0.14 -6.69 -3.83
CA SER A 44 -0.31 -5.30 -3.91
C SER A 44 0.54 -4.47 -4.88
N VAL A 45 1.86 -4.66 -4.87
CA VAL A 45 2.78 -3.97 -5.79
C VAL A 45 2.50 -4.36 -7.24
N LEU A 46 2.38 -5.67 -7.53
CA LEU A 46 2.09 -6.16 -8.88
C LEU A 46 0.73 -5.64 -9.39
N LEU A 47 -0.29 -5.66 -8.54
CA LEU A 47 -1.63 -5.18 -8.90
C LEU A 47 -1.61 -3.69 -9.23
N LEU A 48 -0.96 -2.87 -8.41
CA LEU A 48 -0.90 -1.42 -8.63
C LEU A 48 -0.04 -1.04 -9.82
N LEU A 49 1.06 -1.76 -10.05
CA LEU A 49 1.88 -1.59 -11.25
C LEU A 49 1.06 -1.89 -12.51
N ALA A 50 0.38 -3.04 -12.57
CA ALA A 50 -0.47 -3.40 -13.70
C ALA A 50 -1.58 -2.37 -13.93
N ALA A 51 -2.27 -1.95 -12.85
CA ALA A 51 -3.36 -0.97 -12.93
C ALA A 51 -2.88 0.40 -13.44
N SER A 52 -1.71 0.86 -13.00
CA SER A 52 -1.11 2.12 -13.46
C SER A 52 -0.75 2.06 -14.95
N LEU A 53 -0.04 1.01 -15.38
CA LEU A 53 0.35 0.82 -16.77
C LEU A 53 -0.87 0.70 -17.71
N ALA A 54 -1.93 0.05 -17.25
CA ALA A 54 -3.18 -0.14 -18.01
C ALA A 54 -3.93 1.16 -18.31
N ARG A 55 -3.61 2.27 -17.63
CA ARG A 55 -4.21 3.60 -17.90
C ARG A 55 -3.72 4.24 -19.20
N GLY A 56 -2.71 3.67 -19.86
CA GLY A 56 -2.33 4.04 -21.23
C GLY A 56 -1.42 5.27 -21.36
N HIS A 57 -1.02 5.90 -20.26
CA HIS A 57 -0.11 7.07 -20.28
C HIS A 57 1.37 6.72 -20.09
N SER A 58 1.70 5.44 -19.86
CA SER A 58 3.08 4.96 -19.66
C SER A 58 3.78 4.50 -20.94
N GLY A 59 3.07 4.35 -22.06
CA GLY A 59 3.70 3.98 -23.34
C GLY A 59 4.35 2.60 -23.38
N VAL A 60 3.85 1.65 -22.58
CA VAL A 60 4.27 0.24 -22.62
C VAL A 60 3.38 -0.54 -23.57
N ARG A 61 3.88 -1.66 -24.11
CA ARG A 61 3.03 -2.58 -24.88
C ARG A 61 2.01 -3.27 -23.97
N PRO A 62 0.81 -3.62 -24.48
CA PRO A 62 -0.18 -4.41 -23.73
C PRO A 62 0.41 -5.72 -23.17
N ALA A 63 1.30 -6.37 -23.93
CA ALA A 63 1.99 -7.58 -23.52
C ALA A 63 2.75 -7.45 -22.18
N VAL A 64 3.27 -6.25 -21.84
CA VAL A 64 3.93 -6.02 -20.54
C VAL A 64 2.91 -6.06 -19.41
N VAL A 65 1.78 -5.38 -19.58
CA VAL A 65 0.68 -5.35 -18.58
C VAL A 65 0.11 -6.74 -18.40
N GLU A 66 -0.17 -7.44 -19.49
CA GLU A 66 -0.65 -8.83 -19.50
C GLU A 66 0.33 -9.77 -18.79
N HIS A 67 1.63 -9.56 -18.94
CA HIS A 67 2.65 -10.37 -18.28
C HIS A 67 2.68 -10.14 -16.75
N VAL A 68 2.56 -8.88 -16.29
CA VAL A 68 2.43 -8.59 -14.85
C VAL A 68 1.18 -9.24 -14.26
N ILE A 69 0.04 -9.15 -14.97
CA ILE A 69 -1.21 -9.80 -14.58
C ILE A 69 -1.06 -11.33 -14.59
N ALA A 70 -0.34 -11.89 -15.56
CA ALA A 70 -0.10 -13.31 -15.67
C ALA A 70 0.75 -13.87 -14.51
N CYS A 71 1.75 -13.12 -14.06
CA CYS A 71 2.52 -13.44 -12.85
C CYS A 71 1.62 -13.41 -11.60
N LEU A 72 0.82 -12.34 -11.44
CA LEU A 72 -0.11 -12.20 -10.32
C LEU A 72 -1.13 -13.35 -10.27
N ASN A 73 -1.74 -13.72 -11.40
CA ASN A 73 -2.73 -14.78 -11.50
C ASN A 73 -2.15 -16.18 -11.22
N ARG A 74 -0.85 -16.38 -11.42
CA ARG A 74 -0.15 -17.65 -11.19
C ARG A 74 0.57 -17.70 -9.84
N ASP A 75 0.38 -16.67 -9.02
CA ASP A 75 1.09 -16.51 -7.76
C ASP A 75 2.62 -16.59 -7.89
N LEU A 76 3.14 -16.10 -9.02
CA LEU A 76 4.56 -15.90 -9.24
C LEU A 76 4.92 -14.51 -8.70
N LEU A 77 5.56 -14.49 -7.54
CA LEU A 77 5.82 -13.29 -6.76
C LEU A 77 7.32 -12.95 -6.81
N PRO A 78 7.73 -11.83 -7.43
CA PRO A 78 9.12 -11.38 -7.38
C PRO A 78 9.60 -11.27 -5.94
N VAL A 79 10.87 -11.58 -5.69
CA VAL A 79 11.50 -11.29 -4.40
C VAL A 79 11.85 -9.80 -4.36
N ILE A 80 11.06 -9.02 -3.64
CA ILE A 80 11.22 -7.57 -3.52
C ILE A 80 11.77 -7.25 -2.13
N PRO A 81 13.00 -6.72 -1.99
CA PRO A 81 13.50 -6.26 -0.69
C PRO A 81 12.73 -5.05 -0.15
N GLU A 82 12.51 -5.00 1.17
CA GLU A 82 11.68 -3.97 1.82
C GLU A 82 12.33 -2.56 1.82
N ARG A 83 13.65 -2.44 1.60
CA ARG A 83 14.39 -1.16 1.68
C ARG A 83 15.08 -0.81 0.37
N GLY A 84 15.24 0.49 0.15
CA GLY A 84 15.99 1.05 -0.99
C GLY A 84 15.24 2.16 -1.71
N SER A 85 13.90 2.21 -1.60
CA SER A 85 13.12 3.37 -2.05
C SER A 85 13.34 4.56 -1.10
N VAL A 86 13.44 5.76 -1.69
CA VAL A 86 13.43 7.04 -0.95
C VAL A 86 12.06 7.73 -1.03
N GLY A 87 11.10 7.14 -1.74
CA GLY A 87 9.71 7.60 -1.80
C GLY A 87 9.46 8.99 -2.41
N ALA A 88 10.44 9.58 -3.13
CA ALA A 88 10.33 10.95 -3.60
C ALA A 88 9.57 11.11 -4.92
N SER A 89 9.88 10.28 -5.93
CA SER A 89 9.25 10.34 -7.27
C SER A 89 9.01 8.95 -7.88
N GLY A 90 9.20 7.90 -7.08
CA GLY A 90 9.05 6.52 -7.52
C GLY A 90 9.81 5.53 -6.65
N ASP A 91 9.28 4.31 -6.55
CA ASP A 91 9.84 3.18 -5.82
C ASP A 91 10.86 2.42 -6.66
N LEU A 92 11.83 3.16 -7.22
CA LEU A 92 12.75 2.68 -8.27
C LEU A 92 13.42 1.36 -7.93
N ALA A 93 14.02 1.25 -6.73
CA ALA A 93 14.77 0.06 -6.37
C ALA A 93 13.89 -1.18 -6.15
N PRO A 94 12.80 -1.12 -5.37
CA PRO A 94 11.83 -2.21 -5.27
C PRO A 94 11.21 -2.60 -6.61
N LEU A 95 10.81 -1.63 -7.43
CA LEU A 95 10.20 -1.89 -8.75
C LEU A 95 11.21 -2.43 -9.77
N ALA A 96 12.50 -2.13 -9.61
CA ALA A 96 13.55 -2.76 -10.40
C ALA A 96 13.68 -4.26 -10.11
N HIS A 97 13.44 -4.71 -8.87
CA HIS A 97 13.37 -6.15 -8.56
C HIS A 97 12.15 -6.82 -9.20
N VAL A 98 11.02 -6.13 -9.27
CA VAL A 98 9.86 -6.59 -10.05
C VAL A 98 10.23 -6.71 -11.53
N ALA A 99 10.76 -5.66 -12.13
CA ALA A 99 11.13 -5.64 -13.54
C ALA A 99 12.21 -6.69 -13.87
N ALA A 100 13.18 -6.91 -12.97
CA ALA A 100 14.21 -7.94 -13.11
C ALA A 100 13.55 -9.31 -13.23
N CYS A 101 12.58 -9.61 -12.36
CA CYS A 101 11.82 -10.85 -12.42
C CYS A 101 11.12 -11.04 -13.78
N LEU A 102 10.43 -10.02 -14.29
CA LEU A 102 9.70 -10.10 -15.56
C LEU A 102 10.62 -10.35 -16.77
N ILE A 103 11.89 -9.96 -16.70
CA ILE A 103 12.90 -10.23 -17.75
C ILE A 103 13.73 -11.50 -17.47
N GLY A 104 13.34 -12.30 -16.47
CA GLY A 104 13.98 -13.56 -16.12
C GLY A 104 15.26 -13.43 -15.28
N GLU A 105 15.45 -12.29 -14.64
CA GLU A 105 16.59 -11.98 -13.76
C GLU A 105 16.16 -11.89 -12.29
N GLY A 106 17.13 -11.99 -11.37
CA GLY A 106 16.84 -12.00 -9.93
C GLY A 106 16.12 -13.28 -9.49
N GLU A 107 15.24 -13.15 -8.52
CA GLU A 107 14.53 -14.29 -7.91
C GLU A 107 13.04 -14.03 -7.76
N ALA A 108 12.27 -15.11 -7.77
CA ALA A 108 10.83 -15.09 -7.54
C ALA A 108 10.39 -16.32 -6.75
N THR A 109 9.27 -16.21 -6.08
CA THR A 109 8.59 -17.31 -5.39
C THR A 109 7.43 -17.79 -6.24
N VAL A 110 7.34 -19.09 -6.47
CA VAL A 110 6.20 -19.76 -7.10
C VAL A 110 5.98 -21.10 -6.38
N ASP A 111 4.72 -21.47 -6.13
CA ASP A 111 4.36 -22.64 -5.30
C ASP A 111 5.08 -22.65 -3.93
N SER A 112 5.23 -21.47 -3.31
CA SER A 112 5.97 -21.28 -2.04
C SER A 112 7.47 -21.62 -2.09
N VAL A 113 8.07 -21.80 -3.27
CA VAL A 113 9.51 -22.04 -3.45
C VAL A 113 10.17 -20.84 -4.12
N ARG A 114 11.22 -20.30 -3.48
CA ARG A 114 12.08 -19.26 -4.05
C ARG A 114 13.06 -19.87 -5.05
N LEU A 115 13.08 -19.32 -6.26
CA LEU A 115 13.87 -19.81 -7.40
C LEU A 115 14.45 -18.61 -8.18
N PRO A 116 15.51 -18.81 -8.98
CA PRO A 116 15.89 -17.85 -10.01
C PRO A 116 14.68 -17.52 -10.92
N SER A 117 14.46 -16.24 -11.23
CA SER A 117 13.22 -15.80 -11.90
C SER A 117 12.97 -16.52 -13.23
N ARG A 118 14.02 -16.81 -14.02
CA ARG A 118 13.89 -17.58 -15.27
C ARG A 118 13.26 -18.96 -15.04
N GLU A 119 13.67 -19.64 -13.98
CA GLU A 119 13.14 -20.95 -13.62
C GLU A 119 11.72 -20.83 -13.04
N ALA A 120 11.46 -19.81 -12.23
CA ALA A 120 10.12 -19.53 -11.71
C ALA A 120 9.11 -19.25 -12.83
N LEU A 121 9.48 -18.41 -13.82
CA LEU A 121 8.68 -18.12 -15.00
C LEU A 121 8.39 -19.39 -15.79
N ARG A 122 9.42 -20.19 -16.09
CA ARG A 122 9.27 -21.47 -16.79
C ARG A 122 8.31 -22.41 -16.06
N ARG A 123 8.44 -22.51 -14.73
CA ARG A 123 7.56 -23.32 -13.88
C ARG A 123 6.11 -22.83 -13.89
N ALA A 124 5.90 -21.52 -14.00
CA ALA A 124 4.60 -20.89 -14.17
C ALA A 124 4.08 -20.96 -15.63
N GLY A 125 4.83 -21.53 -16.57
CA GLY A 125 4.46 -21.58 -17.99
C GLY A 125 4.51 -20.20 -18.66
N LEU A 126 5.45 -19.35 -18.24
CA LEU A 126 5.70 -18.01 -18.77
C LEU A 126 7.11 -17.91 -19.34
N GLU A 127 7.28 -17.09 -20.36
CA GLU A 127 8.58 -16.77 -20.95
C GLU A 127 9.03 -15.35 -20.54
N PRO A 128 10.33 -15.12 -20.30
CA PRO A 128 10.85 -13.79 -19.96
C PRO A 128 10.54 -12.71 -21.02
N LEU A 129 10.21 -11.51 -20.56
CA LEU A 129 10.01 -10.36 -21.44
C LEU A 129 11.34 -9.87 -22.04
N THR A 130 11.29 -9.50 -23.31
CA THR A 130 12.31 -8.63 -23.92
C THR A 130 11.75 -7.21 -23.99
N LEU A 131 12.33 -6.30 -23.20
CA LEU A 131 11.86 -4.92 -23.09
C LEU A 131 12.18 -4.10 -24.34
N GLU A 132 11.23 -3.24 -24.71
CA GLU A 132 11.35 -2.21 -25.73
C GLU A 132 11.59 -0.84 -25.10
N MET A 133 11.87 0.14 -25.95
CA MET A 133 12.07 1.53 -25.56
C MET A 133 11.02 2.03 -24.55
N LYS A 134 11.49 2.69 -23.48
CA LYS A 134 10.70 3.21 -22.33
C LYS A 134 10.19 2.14 -21.36
N GLU A 135 10.05 0.88 -21.74
CA GLU A 135 9.41 -0.12 -20.88
C GLU A 135 10.20 -0.43 -19.60
N GLY A 136 11.55 -0.39 -19.66
CA GLY A 136 12.36 -0.52 -18.45
C GLY A 136 12.10 0.63 -17.48
N LEU A 137 12.09 1.87 -17.98
CA LEU A 137 11.79 3.03 -17.14
C LEU A 137 10.36 3.02 -16.59
N ALA A 138 9.37 2.67 -17.43
CA ALA A 138 7.97 2.62 -17.04
C ALA A 138 7.68 1.55 -15.97
N LEU A 139 8.41 0.43 -15.98
CA LEU A 139 8.30 -0.60 -14.95
C LEU A 139 8.92 -0.19 -13.61
N LEU A 140 9.91 0.72 -13.62
CA LEU A 140 10.63 1.18 -12.44
C LEU A 140 10.00 2.41 -11.79
N ASN A 141 9.30 3.24 -12.57
CA ASN A 141 8.67 4.44 -12.07
C ASN A 141 7.32 4.16 -11.40
N GLY A 142 6.93 5.06 -10.50
CA GLY A 142 5.66 5.03 -9.82
C GLY A 142 5.77 4.67 -8.35
N THR A 143 4.70 4.93 -7.63
CA THR A 143 4.59 4.86 -6.17
C THR A 143 3.95 3.55 -5.69
N HIS A 144 4.08 2.48 -6.48
CA HIS A 144 3.31 1.25 -6.30
C HIS A 144 3.66 0.49 -5.02
N LEU A 145 4.92 0.56 -4.55
CA LEU A 145 5.29 -0.05 -3.28
C LEU A 145 4.66 0.75 -2.14
N MET A 146 4.95 2.04 -2.04
CA MET A 146 4.47 2.85 -0.92
C MET A 146 2.94 2.92 -0.86
N ALA A 147 2.27 3.01 -2.02
CA ALA A 147 0.81 3.03 -2.10
C ALA A 147 0.22 1.65 -1.78
N GLY A 148 0.84 0.56 -2.24
CA GLY A 148 0.43 -0.81 -1.95
C GLY A 148 0.48 -1.09 -0.45
N LEU A 149 1.65 -0.88 0.16
CA LEU A 149 1.83 -1.01 1.61
C LEU A 149 0.91 -0.08 2.39
N GLY A 150 0.77 1.17 1.95
CA GLY A 150 -0.11 2.15 2.58
C GLY A 150 -1.57 1.69 2.63
N VAL A 151 -2.09 1.12 1.54
CA VAL A 151 -3.47 0.60 1.49
C VAL A 151 -3.64 -0.58 2.46
N LEU A 152 -2.67 -1.50 2.51
CA LEU A 152 -2.72 -2.63 3.44
C LEU A 152 -2.70 -2.16 4.91
N LEU A 153 -1.85 -1.17 5.23
CA LEU A 153 -1.75 -0.58 6.55
C LEU A 153 -3.03 0.16 6.95
N VAL A 154 -3.66 0.90 6.04
CA VAL A 154 -4.92 1.59 6.33
C VAL A 154 -6.08 0.61 6.55
N ASP A 155 -6.15 -0.49 5.78
CA ASP A 155 -7.12 -1.56 6.03
C ASP A 155 -6.96 -2.18 7.42
N GLU A 156 -5.71 -2.48 7.79
CA GLU A 156 -5.40 -3.04 9.10
C GLU A 156 -5.68 -2.04 10.24
N ALA A 157 -5.32 -0.77 10.06
CA ALA A 157 -5.59 0.27 11.04
C ALA A 157 -7.09 0.49 11.27
N ASP A 158 -7.93 0.42 10.23
CA ASP A 158 -9.39 0.48 10.37
C ASP A 158 -9.93 -0.66 11.24
N ARG A 159 -9.41 -1.87 11.01
CA ARG A 159 -9.76 -3.07 11.79
C ARG A 159 -9.31 -2.94 13.23
N LEU A 160 -8.08 -2.49 13.47
CA LEU A 160 -7.53 -2.27 14.80
C LEU A 160 -8.29 -1.17 15.55
N ALA A 161 -8.71 -0.10 14.89
CA ALA A 161 -9.52 0.96 15.51
C ALA A 161 -10.88 0.42 16.01
N ARG A 162 -11.51 -0.49 15.27
CA ARG A 162 -12.75 -1.17 15.71
C ARG A 162 -12.49 -2.10 16.90
N LEU A 163 -11.40 -2.87 16.86
CA LEU A 163 -11.01 -3.75 17.96
C LEU A 163 -10.66 -2.96 19.23
N ALA A 164 -10.06 -1.77 19.08
CA ALA A 164 -9.76 -0.89 20.21
C ALA A 164 -11.03 -0.45 20.95
N ASP A 165 -12.12 -0.14 20.25
CA ASP A 165 -13.40 0.19 20.90
C ASP A 165 -13.98 -1.02 21.66
N ILE A 166 -13.86 -2.23 21.10
CA ILE A 166 -14.31 -3.47 21.75
C ILE A 166 -13.49 -3.74 23.02
N ALA A 167 -12.16 -3.73 22.90
CA ALA A 167 -11.26 -3.93 24.03
C ALA A 167 -11.44 -2.83 25.10
N GLY A 168 -11.68 -1.59 24.66
CA GLY A 168 -11.99 -0.45 25.52
C GLY A 168 -13.30 -0.64 26.29
N ALA A 169 -14.37 -1.11 25.64
CA ALA A 169 -15.63 -1.44 26.29
C ALA A 169 -15.47 -2.57 27.32
N MET A 170 -14.78 -3.66 26.97
CA MET A 170 -14.48 -4.75 27.91
C MET A 170 -13.67 -4.27 29.11
N SER A 171 -12.68 -3.40 28.89
CA SER A 171 -11.86 -2.82 29.95
C SER A 171 -12.69 -1.89 30.85
N LEU A 172 -13.59 -1.11 30.27
CA LEU A 172 -14.52 -0.27 31.03
C LEU A 172 -15.40 -1.13 31.95
N GLU A 173 -15.99 -2.20 31.43
CA GLU A 173 -16.80 -3.11 32.24
C GLU A 173 -15.97 -3.77 33.34
N ALA A 174 -14.81 -4.35 33.01
CA ALA A 174 -13.95 -5.03 33.98
C ALA A 174 -13.47 -4.11 35.12
N LEU A 175 -13.28 -2.81 34.83
CA LEU A 175 -12.89 -1.79 35.80
C LEU A 175 -14.08 -1.07 36.44
N MET A 176 -15.30 -1.55 36.15
CA MET A 176 -16.55 -1.03 36.70
C MET A 176 -16.69 0.48 36.42
N GLY A 177 -16.26 0.88 35.22
CA GLY A 177 -16.26 2.25 34.73
C GLY A 177 -17.65 2.74 34.33
N SER A 178 -17.79 4.06 34.20
CA SER A 178 -19.03 4.73 33.85
C SER A 178 -19.12 5.00 32.36
N HIS A 179 -20.24 4.61 31.74
CA HIS A 179 -20.54 5.00 30.37
C HIS A 179 -21.05 6.45 30.23
N ALA A 180 -21.19 7.20 31.33
CA ALA A 180 -21.73 8.57 31.30
C ALA A 180 -20.85 9.51 30.45
N ALA A 181 -19.55 9.24 30.41
CA ALA A 181 -18.59 9.92 29.56
C ALA A 181 -18.89 9.80 28.06
N PHE A 182 -19.70 8.82 27.67
CA PHE A 182 -20.02 8.54 26.28
C PHE A 182 -21.39 9.07 25.88
N ASP A 183 -22.06 9.84 26.73
CA ASP A 183 -23.36 10.45 26.41
C ASP A 183 -23.29 11.26 25.10
N TRP A 184 -24.23 11.00 24.19
CA TRP A 184 -24.22 11.62 22.86
C TRP A 184 -24.23 13.16 22.91
N ARG A 185 -24.81 13.76 23.95
CA ARG A 185 -24.88 15.22 24.14
C ARG A 185 -23.49 15.82 24.34
N ILE A 186 -22.59 15.12 25.06
CA ILE A 186 -21.20 15.55 25.26
C ILE A 186 -20.50 15.66 23.90
N HIS A 187 -20.68 14.65 23.05
CA HIS A 187 -20.00 14.60 21.76
C HIS A 187 -20.67 15.47 20.70
N ALA A 188 -21.97 15.77 20.83
CA ALA A 188 -22.64 16.77 20.01
C ALA A 188 -22.09 18.19 20.25
N LEU A 189 -21.66 18.51 21.47
CA LEU A 189 -21.03 19.80 21.80
C LEU A 189 -19.59 19.94 21.27
N ARG A 190 -18.94 18.83 20.89
CA ARG A 190 -17.61 18.81 20.28
C ARG A 190 -17.63 17.90 19.05
N PRO A 191 -18.13 18.39 17.90
CA PRO A 191 -18.65 17.57 16.82
C PRO A 191 -17.57 17.02 15.86
N HIS A 192 -16.50 16.44 16.41
CA HIS A 192 -15.54 15.66 15.63
C HIS A 192 -16.20 14.34 15.20
N PRO A 193 -16.31 14.04 13.90
CA PRO A 193 -16.99 12.84 13.41
C PRO A 193 -16.45 11.54 14.02
N GLY A 194 -15.13 11.38 14.12
CA GLY A 194 -14.54 10.18 14.71
C GLY A 194 -14.89 10.03 16.19
N GLN A 195 -14.94 11.14 16.93
CA GLN A 195 -15.29 11.14 18.34
C GLN A 195 -16.76 10.74 18.57
N ILE A 196 -17.67 11.28 17.76
CA ILE A 196 -19.10 10.94 17.80
C ILE A 196 -19.30 9.44 17.51
N GLU A 197 -18.61 8.94 16.48
CA GLU A 197 -18.67 7.54 16.06
C GLU A 197 -18.23 6.60 17.18
N VAL A 198 -17.06 6.85 17.79
CA VAL A 198 -16.55 6.00 18.89
C VAL A 198 -17.48 6.05 20.10
N ALA A 199 -17.98 7.22 20.48
CA ALA A 199 -18.92 7.32 21.58
C ALA A 199 -20.20 6.51 21.32
N ALA A 200 -20.72 6.54 20.08
CA ALA A 200 -21.85 5.72 19.69
C ALA A 200 -21.55 4.22 19.78
N ASN A 201 -20.37 3.79 19.31
CA ASN A 201 -19.91 2.40 19.41
C ASN A 201 -19.83 1.95 20.87
N LEU A 202 -19.15 2.72 21.73
CA LEU A 202 -18.98 2.39 23.14
C LEU A 202 -20.32 2.33 23.88
N ARG A 203 -21.24 3.27 23.62
CA ARG A 203 -22.62 3.19 24.15
C ARG A 203 -23.36 1.95 23.67
N ALA A 204 -23.19 1.56 22.40
CA ALA A 204 -23.84 0.37 21.86
C ALA A 204 -23.29 -0.92 22.49
N LEU A 205 -21.96 -1.02 22.61
CA LEU A 205 -21.27 -2.17 23.21
C LEU A 205 -21.59 -2.34 24.70
N THR A 206 -21.91 -1.25 25.41
CA THR A 206 -22.12 -1.26 26.87
C THR A 206 -23.58 -1.06 27.31
N ARG A 207 -24.53 -1.01 26.38
CA ARG A 207 -25.93 -0.57 26.62
C ARG A 207 -26.61 -1.31 27.77
N ASP A 208 -26.43 -2.62 27.83
CA ASP A 208 -27.14 -3.52 28.74
C ASP A 208 -26.18 -4.24 29.70
N SER A 209 -25.03 -3.62 29.99
CA SER A 209 -24.04 -4.18 30.91
C SER A 209 -24.54 -4.22 32.35
N ALA A 210 -24.70 -5.42 32.90
CA ALA A 210 -25.01 -5.62 34.31
C ALA A 210 -23.87 -5.15 35.24
N ILE A 211 -22.62 -5.17 34.75
CA ILE A 211 -21.44 -4.76 35.53
C ILE A 211 -21.38 -3.24 35.67
N ILE A 212 -21.67 -2.49 34.60
CA ILE A 212 -21.77 -1.03 34.67
C ILE A 212 -22.98 -0.64 35.52
N ALA A 213 -24.11 -1.34 35.36
CA ALA A 213 -25.32 -1.07 36.14
C ALA A 213 -25.09 -1.28 37.65
N SER A 214 -24.31 -2.28 38.06
CA SER A 214 -24.04 -2.57 39.48
C SER A 214 -23.17 -1.51 40.18
N HIS A 215 -22.57 -0.59 39.43
CA HIS A 215 -21.70 0.46 39.96
C HIS A 215 -22.23 1.88 39.73
N ARG A 216 -23.54 2.00 39.49
CA ARG A 216 -24.20 3.31 39.30
C ARG A 216 -24.04 4.25 40.50
N ASP A 217 -24.05 3.70 41.72
CA ASP A 217 -23.95 4.45 42.97
C ASP A 217 -22.50 4.54 43.51
N CYS A 218 -21.50 4.33 42.64
CA CYS A 218 -20.09 4.39 43.02
C CYS A 218 -19.69 5.82 43.45
N THR A 219 -18.87 5.93 44.50
CA THR A 219 -18.32 7.21 44.98
C THR A 219 -17.27 7.82 44.04
N ARG A 220 -16.79 7.06 43.04
CA ARG A 220 -15.84 7.54 42.04
C ARG A 220 -16.52 8.55 41.10
N VAL A 221 -16.12 9.82 41.23
CA VAL A 221 -16.70 10.93 40.47
C VAL A 221 -16.33 10.88 38.98
N GLN A 222 -15.11 10.44 38.66
CA GLN A 222 -14.62 10.36 37.28
C GLN A 222 -13.71 9.15 37.09
N ASP A 223 -13.86 8.46 35.96
CA ASP A 223 -12.88 7.47 35.54
C ASP A 223 -11.60 8.13 35.02
N ALA A 224 -10.52 7.34 35.02
CA ALA A 224 -9.25 7.70 34.43
C ALA A 224 -9.39 8.02 32.93
N TYR A 225 -8.49 8.85 32.41
CA TYR A 225 -8.56 9.31 31.02
C TYR A 225 -8.48 8.17 30.01
N SER A 226 -7.76 7.09 30.33
CA SER A 226 -7.69 5.88 29.50
C SER A 226 -9.07 5.26 29.23
N LEU A 227 -10.05 5.46 30.10
CA LEU A 227 -11.44 5.02 29.91
C LEU A 227 -12.32 6.17 29.44
N ARG A 228 -12.31 7.28 30.17
CA ARG A 228 -13.23 8.40 29.95
C ARG A 228 -12.97 9.14 28.64
N CYS A 229 -11.73 9.16 28.17
CA CYS A 229 -11.34 9.89 26.97
C CYS A 229 -11.23 8.99 25.72
N MET A 230 -11.72 7.73 25.78
CA MET A 230 -11.70 6.82 24.62
C MET A 230 -12.32 7.46 23.35
N PRO A 231 -13.49 8.13 23.41
CA PRO A 231 -14.04 8.80 22.23
C PRO A 231 -13.09 9.82 21.60
N GLN A 232 -12.42 10.64 22.42
CA GLN A 232 -11.53 11.70 21.96
C GLN A 232 -10.27 11.12 21.32
N VAL A 233 -9.69 10.09 21.93
CA VAL A 233 -8.43 9.48 21.49
C VAL A 233 -8.64 8.58 20.28
N HIS A 234 -9.56 7.61 20.38
CA HIS A 234 -9.84 6.69 19.28
C HIS A 234 -10.48 7.43 18.10
N GLY A 235 -11.31 8.45 18.39
CA GLY A 235 -11.93 9.28 17.36
C GLY A 235 -10.91 10.06 16.54
N ALA A 236 -9.91 10.67 17.19
CA ALA A 236 -8.82 11.33 16.48
C ALA A 236 -8.00 10.35 15.62
N ALA A 237 -7.73 9.15 16.12
CA ALA A 237 -7.05 8.10 15.35
C ALA A 237 -7.86 7.69 14.11
N ARG A 238 -9.17 7.50 14.23
CA ARG A 238 -10.07 7.20 13.08
C ARG A 238 -10.05 8.31 12.02
N GLU A 239 -9.99 9.57 12.43
CA GLU A 239 -9.89 10.69 11.49
C GLU A 239 -8.56 10.68 10.74
N ALA A 240 -7.44 10.38 11.41
CA ALA A 240 -6.14 10.22 10.76
C ALA A 240 -6.13 9.02 9.78
N ILE A 241 -6.73 7.89 10.15
CA ILE A 241 -6.88 6.72 9.27
C ILE A 241 -7.72 7.07 8.04
N ARG A 242 -8.83 7.79 8.22
CA ARG A 242 -9.70 8.25 7.12
C ARG A 242 -8.95 9.18 6.17
N PHE A 243 -8.18 10.12 6.70
CA PHE A 243 -7.33 10.99 5.90
C PHE A 243 -6.33 10.18 5.05
N GLY A 244 -5.63 9.21 5.65
CA GLY A 244 -4.74 8.30 4.92
C GLY A 244 -5.47 7.52 3.82
N ARG A 245 -6.66 6.99 4.11
CA ARG A 245 -7.51 6.29 3.15
C ARG A 245 -7.85 7.16 1.93
N GLU A 246 -8.20 8.42 2.15
CA GLU A 246 -8.56 9.34 1.06
C GLU A 246 -7.36 9.67 0.16
N ILE A 247 -6.18 9.90 0.75
CA ILE A 247 -4.96 10.15 -0.03
C ILE A 247 -4.60 8.92 -0.87
N LEU A 248 -4.57 7.74 -0.23
CA LEU A 248 -4.21 6.50 -0.92
C LEU A 248 -5.24 6.10 -1.98
N ALA A 249 -6.53 6.35 -1.75
CA ALA A 249 -7.58 6.08 -2.74
C ALA A 249 -7.38 6.91 -4.02
N ARG A 250 -6.86 8.14 -3.91
CA ARG A 250 -6.46 8.93 -5.08
C ARG A 250 -5.20 8.34 -5.71
N GLU A 251 -4.18 8.08 -4.90
CA GLU A 251 -2.87 7.61 -5.36
C GLU A 251 -2.94 6.30 -6.16
N ILE A 252 -3.67 5.28 -5.66
CA ILE A 252 -3.84 4.02 -6.39
C ILE A 252 -4.60 4.19 -7.71
N ASN A 253 -5.33 5.29 -7.86
CA ASN A 253 -6.06 5.69 -9.06
C ASN A 253 -5.29 6.64 -10.00
N SER A 254 -4.08 7.07 -9.62
CA SER A 254 -3.24 8.01 -10.38
C SER A 254 -2.27 7.31 -11.33
N VAL A 255 -1.81 8.01 -12.38
CA VAL A 255 -0.62 7.59 -13.14
C VAL A 255 0.60 8.30 -12.55
N THR A 256 1.57 7.54 -12.06
CA THR A 256 2.77 8.07 -11.38
C THR A 256 4.08 7.78 -12.12
N ASP A 257 3.98 7.44 -13.42
CA ASP A 257 5.12 7.29 -14.32
C ASP A 257 5.68 8.65 -14.79
N ASN A 258 6.92 8.67 -15.29
CA ASN A 258 7.55 9.83 -15.90
C ASN A 258 8.61 9.43 -16.98
N PRO A 259 8.58 9.99 -18.20
CA PRO A 259 7.59 10.95 -18.70
C PRO A 259 6.26 10.26 -19.05
N LEU A 260 5.17 11.03 -18.95
CA LEU A 260 3.86 10.61 -19.42
C LEU A 260 3.71 10.84 -20.92
N LEU A 261 2.91 10.00 -21.58
CA LEU A 261 2.50 10.16 -22.96
C LEU A 261 1.03 10.58 -23.00
N PHE A 262 0.74 11.57 -23.84
CA PHE A 262 -0.60 12.07 -24.11
C PHE A 262 -0.90 11.79 -25.59
N PRO A 263 -1.63 10.70 -25.91
CA PRO A 263 -1.85 10.29 -27.29
C PRO A 263 -2.58 11.35 -28.15
N ASP A 264 -3.40 12.18 -27.50
CA ASP A 264 -4.19 13.23 -28.14
C ASP A 264 -3.41 14.54 -28.33
N ASP A 265 -2.27 14.70 -27.65
CA ASP A 265 -1.39 15.84 -27.86
C ASP A 265 -0.63 15.62 -29.16
N ARG A 266 -0.88 16.48 -30.15
CA ARG A 266 -0.04 16.54 -31.35
C ARG A 266 1.35 16.99 -30.93
N LEU A 267 2.33 16.07 -31.01
CA LEU A 267 3.76 16.37 -30.95
C LEU A 267 4.18 17.37 -32.03
#